data_AF-A0A8W8L4Q8-F1
#
_entry.id   AF-A0A8W8L4Q8-F1
#
_cell.length_a   1.000
_cell.length_b   1.000
_cell.length_c   1.000
_cell.angle_alpha   90.00
_cell.angle_beta   90.00
_cell.angle_gamma   90.00
#
_symmetry.space_group_name_H-M   'P 1'
#
loop_
_entity.id
_entity.type
_entity.pdbx_description
1 polymer ?
#
loop_
_entity_poly.entity_id
_entity_poly.type
_entity_poly.pdbx_seq_one_letter_code
_entity_poly.pdbx_strand_id
1 'polypeptide(L)' 'VAISPDNEIVVSGGKDASIRLWRMKNGSEICAFSTAVDVFYVTMSHDKGTIVALGDKFGARKLIMLQVVRTKIRRTVTS' A
#
# COMPACT_ATOMS: atom_id res chain seq x y z
N VAL A 1 -5.42 -9.21 -0.13
CA VAL A 1 -5.76 -8.06 -1.00
C VAL A 1 -6.73 -7.16 -0.24
N ALA A 2 -6.59 -5.84 -0.39
CA ALA A 2 -7.50 -4.83 0.15
C ALA A 2 -7.81 -3.80 -0.95
N ILE A 3 -9.01 -3.22 -0.92
CA ILE A 3 -9.46 -2.22 -1.87
C ILE A 3 -9.78 -0.94 -1.10
N SER A 4 -9.49 0.21 -1.69
CA SER A 4 -9.84 1.50 -1.12
C SER A 4 -11.33 1.78 -1.15
N PRO A 5 -11.88 2.53 -0.17
CA PRO A 5 -13.32 2.82 -0.15
C PRO A 5 -13.86 3.59 -1.37
N ASP A 6 -12.99 4.31 -2.08
CA ASP A 6 -13.32 5.00 -3.34
C ASP A 6 -13.09 4.15 -4.60
N ASN A 7 -12.66 2.90 -4.45
CA ASN A 7 -12.31 2.00 -5.54
C ASN A 7 -11.23 2.57 -6.50
N GLU A 8 -10.35 3.45 -6.03
CA GLU A 8 -9.24 3.98 -6.84
C GLU A 8 -7.96 3.13 -6.72
N ILE A 9 -7.76 2.47 -5.57
CA ILE A 9 -6.49 1.82 -5.21
C ILE A 9 -6.76 0.37 -4.77
N VAL A 10 -5.93 -0.55 -5.26
CA VAL A 10 -5.80 -1.92 -4.73
C VAL A 10 -4.48 -2.05 -4.02
N VAL A 11 -4.50 -2.72 -2.88
CA VAL A 11 -3.31 -3.13 -2.14
C VAL A 11 -3.22 -4.65 -2.15
N SER A 12 -2.07 -5.20 -2.52
CA SER A 12 -1.79 -6.63 -2.48
C SER A 12 -0.49 -6.89 -1.72
N GLY A 13 -0.50 -7.89 -0.85
CA GLY A 13 0.72 -8.47 -0.27
C GLY A 13 0.92 -9.89 -0.80
N GLY A 14 2.17 -10.35 -0.85
CA GLY A 14 2.49 -11.69 -1.36
C GLY A 14 3.69 -12.38 -0.71
N LYS A 15 3.90 -13.63 -1.10
CA LYS A 15 5.07 -14.47 -0.75
C LYS A 15 6.35 -14.07 -1.47
N ASP A 16 6.27 -13.12 -2.41
CA ASP A 16 7.44 -12.46 -3.01
C ASP A 16 8.03 -11.39 -2.07
N ALA A 17 7.58 -11.38 -0.81
CA ALA A 17 7.92 -10.42 0.22
C ALA A 17 7.63 -8.96 -0.16
N SER A 18 6.62 -8.73 -1.02
CA SER A 18 6.24 -7.39 -1.46
C SER A 18 4.83 -6.99 -1.02
N ILE A 19 4.66 -5.69 -0.83
CA ILE A 19 3.36 -5.01 -0.81
C ILE A 19 3.30 -4.11 -2.03
N ARG A 20 2.31 -4.30 -2.90
CA ARG A 20 2.13 -3.54 -4.13
C ARG A 20 0.82 -2.79 -4.10
N LEU A 21 0.85 -1.57 -4.62
CA LEU A 21 -0.31 -0.71 -4.80
C LEU A 21 -0.59 -0.56 -6.29
N TRP A 22 -1.86 -0.61 -6.66
CA TRP A 22 -2.31 -0.55 -8.04
C TRP A 22 -3.40 0.48 -8.20
N ARG A 23 -3.42 1.18 -9.33
CA ARG A 23 -4.55 2.02 -9.73
C ARG A 23 -5.63 1.13 -10.34
N MET A 24 -6.82 1.15 -9.77
CA MET A 24 -7.95 0.34 -10.21
C MET A 24 -8.34 0.61 -11.67
N LYS A 25 -8.35 1.88 -12.08
CA LYS A 25 -8.85 2.31 -13.40
C LYS A 25 -8.14 1.67 -14.59
N ASN A 26 -6.84 1.44 -14.49
CA ASN A 26 -6.01 1.02 -15.62
C ASN A 26 -5.06 -0.13 -15.26
N GLY A 27 -5.11 -0.64 -14.02
CA GLY A 27 -4.22 -1.69 -13.53
C GLY A 27 -2.75 -1.28 -13.39
N SER A 28 -2.41 0.00 -13.49
CA SER A 28 -1.01 0.43 -13.39
C SER A 28 -0.52 0.34 -11.94
N GLU A 29 0.66 -0.25 -11.73
CA GLU A 29 1.33 -0.23 -10.43
C GLU A 29 1.65 1.22 -10.03
N ILE A 30 1.24 1.61 -8.83
CA ILE A 30 1.54 2.92 -8.23
C ILE A 30 2.90 2.84 -7.53
N CYS A 31 3.10 1.78 -6.75
CA CYS A 31 4.35 1.51 -6.06
C CYS A 31 4.44 0.06 -5.56
N ALA A 32 5.66 -0.38 -5.27
CA ALA A 32 5.97 -1.63 -4.60
C ALA A 32 6.92 -1.39 -3.43
N PHE A 33 6.66 -2.06 -2.31
CA PHE A 33 7.47 -2.03 -1.11
C PHE A 33 7.98 -3.43 -0.81
N SER A 34 9.29 -3.58 -0.64
CA SER A 34 9.87 -4.83 -0.14
C SER A 34 9.81 -4.86 1.38
N THR A 35 9.27 -5.94 1.93
CA THR A 35 9.05 -6.12 3.38
C THR A 35 9.98 -7.16 4.00
N ALA A 36 10.76 -7.86 3.16
CA ALA A 36 11.63 -8.98 3.51
C ALA A 36 10.95 -10.16 4.22
N VAL A 37 9.61 -10.16 4.36
CA VAL A 37 8.80 -11.23 4.92
C VAL A 37 7.61 -11.52 4.02
N ASP A 38 7.08 -12.73 4.07
CA ASP A 38 5.90 -13.09 3.28
C ASP A 38 4.68 -12.37 3.86
N VAL A 39 3.90 -11.69 3.03
CA VAL A 39 2.74 -10.91 3.48
C VAL A 39 1.46 -11.70 3.22
N PHE A 40 0.73 -12.02 4.29
CA PHE A 40 -0.49 -12.84 4.21
C PHE A 40 -1.76 -12.01 4.34
N TYR A 41 -1.73 -10.97 5.17
CA TYR A 41 -2.86 -10.06 5.36
C TYR A 41 -2.46 -8.64 5.03
N VAL A 42 -3.36 -7.93 4.37
CA VAL A 42 -3.26 -6.50 4.09
C VAL A 42 -4.63 -5.88 4.32
N THR A 43 -4.67 -4.71 4.94
CA THR A 43 -5.88 -3.90 5.12
C THR A 43 -5.54 -2.42 4.97
N MET A 44 -6.53 -1.60 4.65
CA MET A 44 -6.36 -0.16 4.50
C MET A 44 -7.40 0.58 5.33
N SER A 45 -6.97 1.69 5.93
CA SER A 45 -7.87 2.61 6.64
C SER A 45 -8.84 3.29 5.68
N HIS A 46 -10.01 3.67 6.20
CA HIS A 46 -11.07 4.26 5.38
C HIS A 46 -10.68 5.63 4.79
N ASP A 47 -9.86 6.39 5.51
CA ASP A 47 -9.29 7.66 5.06
C ASP A 47 -8.16 7.51 4.03
N LYS A 48 -7.74 6.27 3.71
CA LYS A 48 -6.63 5.92 2.81
C LYS A 48 -5.27 6.45 3.26
N GLY A 49 -5.13 6.85 4.52
CA GLY A 49 -3.87 7.34 5.10
C GLY A 49 -2.95 6.22 5.56
N THR A 50 -3.50 5.05 5.89
CA THR A 50 -2.75 3.96 6.51
C THR A 50 -3.03 2.62 5.83
N ILE A 51 -1.97 1.87 5.56
CA ILE A 51 -2.04 0.47 5.16
C ILE A 51 -1.38 -0.35 6.27
N VAL A 52 -2.06 -1.39 6.73
CA VAL A 52 -1.54 -2.35 7.71
C VAL A 52 -1.39 -3.71 7.05
N ALA A 53 -0.25 -4.35 7.28
CA ALA A 53 0.05 -5.67 6.76
C ALA A 53 0.61 -6.58 7.86
N LEU A 54 0.28 -7.86 7.77
CA LEU A 54 0.85 -8.93 8.59
C LEU A 54 1.63 -9.87 7.71
N GLY A 55 2.86 -10.16 8.14
CA GLY A 55 3.71 -11.11 7.46
C GLY A 55 4.54 -11.96 8.42
N ASP A 56 5.05 -13.06 7.91
CA ASP A 56 6.02 -13.88 8.61
C ASP A 56 7.14 -14.36 7.69
N LYS A 57 8.29 -14.67 8.28
CA LYS A 57 9.37 -15.40 7.61
C LYS A 57 10.20 -16.15 8.63
N PHE A 58 10.38 -17.45 8.42
CA PHE A 58 11.16 -18.33 9.32
C PHE A 58 10.71 -18.24 10.79
N GLY A 59 9.40 -18.16 11.04
CA GLY A 59 8.83 -18.05 12.39
C GLY A 59 8.86 -16.64 12.99
N ALA A 60 9.50 -15.66 12.35
CA ALA A 60 9.44 -14.27 12.77
C ALA A 60 8.19 -13.59 12.20
N ARG A 61 7.24 -13.22 13.08
CA ARG A 61 6.04 -12.45 12.71
C ARG A 61 6.33 -10.95 12.75
N LYS A 62 5.87 -10.22 11.73
CA LYS A 62 5.98 -8.76 11.64
C LYS A 62 4.62 -8.12 11.39
N LEU A 63 4.36 -7.05 12.13
CA LEU A 63 3.32 -6.08 11.82
C LEU A 63 3.99 -4.93 11.05
N ILE A 64 3.44 -4.59 9.89
CA ILE A 64 3.96 -3.55 9.01
C ILE A 64 2.90 -2.48 8.87
N MET A 65 3.26 -1.22 9.12
CA MET A 65 2.40 -0.07 8.92
C MET A 65 3.04 0.86 7.90
N LEU A 66 2.30 1.18 6.84
CA LEU A 66 2.70 2.13 5.81
C LEU A 66 1.77 3.35 5.87
N GLN A 67 2.36 4.54 5.80
CA GLN A 67 1.64 5.81 5.75
C GLN A 67 1.64 6.33 4.30
N VAL A 68 0.46 6.67 3.80
CA VAL A 68 0.28 7.26 2.47
C VAL A 68 0.33 8.77 2.62
N VAL A 69 1.49 9.37 2.32
CA VAL A 69 1.67 10.83 2.38
C VAL A 69 1.32 11.43 1.02
N ARG A 70 0.28 12.25 0.98
CA ARG A 70 -0.10 13.03 -0.22
C ARG A 70 0.47 14.45 -0.11
N THR A 71 1.54 14.75 -0.84
CA THR A 71 2.06 16.11 -0.90
C THR A 71 1.25 16.92 -1.91
N LYS A 72 0.55 17.96 -1.44
CA LYS A 72 -0.16 18.91 -2.30
C LYS A 72 0.88 19.85 -2.92
N ILE A 73 1.24 19.63 -4.18
CA ILE A 73 2.11 20.58 -4.91
C ILE A 73 1.28 21.85 -5.16
N ARG A 74 1.54 22.93 -4.42
CA ARG A 74 1.04 24.26 -4.79
C ARG A 74 1.86 24.76 -5.97
N ARG A 75 1.25 24.77 -7.16
CA ARG A 75 1.81 25.51 -8.30
C ARG A 75 1.47 26.99 -8.08
N THR A 76 2.44 27.78 -7.69
CA THR A 76 2.33 29.25 -7.76
C THR A 76 2.57 29.62 -9.21
N VAL A 77 1.51 30.01 -9.92
CA VAL A 77 1.63 30.67 -11.22
C VAL A 77 1.89 32.13 -10.92
N THR A 78 3.12 32.59 -11.13
CA THR A 78 3.44 34.02 -11.12
C THR A 78 3.00 34.59 -12.46
N SER A 79 2.15 35.62 -12.42
CA SER A 79 1.69 36.39 -13.59
C SER A 79 2.78 37.29 -14.15
#